data_AF-A0A1Y3BE09-F1
#
_entry.id   AF-A0A1Y3BE09-F1
#
_cell.length_a   1.000
_cell.length_b   1.000
_cell.length_c   1.000
_cell.angle_alpha   90.00
_cell.angle_beta   90.00
_cell.angle_gamma   90.00
#
_symmetry.space_group_name_H-M   'P 1'
#
loop_
_entity.id
_entity.type
_entity.pdbx_description
1 polymer ?
#
loop_
_entity_poly.entity_id
_entity_poly.type
_entity_poly.pdbx_seq_one_letter_code
_entity_poly.pdbx_strand_id
1 'polypeptide(L)'
;FIVNQHNDGNRIQLIQFFNTYCGHCQAFAPLFKQFLRTTIHRWSNVVDFAVLDCANDLNTDACRHYNIQLYPTLRTFWLRPTLTDLGDDFPLNHWTSASDLRHSFIKWLSEQYERKSNEIPKHWPNFLPIKVENKEQLFEKLDINNDHRPVLIIVEKTGSLFGR
;
A
#
# COMPACT_ATOMS: atom_id res chain seq x y z
N PHE A 1 14.94 -2.41 -9.88
CA PHE A 1 14.46 -3.62 -9.18
C PHE A 1 12.96 -3.49 -9.03
N ILE A 2 12.20 -4.28 -9.77
CA ILE A 2 10.74 -4.38 -9.63
C ILE A 2 10.48 -5.69 -8.90
N VAL A 3 9.67 -5.66 -7.85
CA VAL A 3 9.30 -6.84 -7.08
C VAL A 3 8.28 -7.66 -7.88
N ASN A 4 8.74 -8.46 -8.84
CA ASN A 4 7.87 -9.36 -9.61
C ASN A 4 7.66 -10.69 -8.86
N GLN A 5 7.18 -10.64 -7.61
CA GLN A 5 6.84 -11.87 -6.88
C GLN A 5 5.63 -12.60 -7.51
N HIS A 6 4.71 -11.85 -8.14
CA HIS A 6 3.49 -12.40 -8.72
C HIS A 6 3.31 -12.15 -10.23
N ASN A 7 4.24 -11.43 -10.86
CA ASN A 7 4.42 -11.24 -12.31
C ASN A 7 3.17 -10.81 -13.12
N ASP A 8 2.08 -10.41 -12.47
CA ASP A 8 0.86 -9.93 -13.11
C ASP A 8 0.75 -8.39 -13.15
N GLY A 9 1.63 -7.70 -12.40
CA GLY A 9 1.63 -6.25 -12.24
C GLY A 9 0.36 -5.69 -11.59
N ASN A 10 -0.49 -6.54 -11.00
CA ASN A 10 -1.78 -6.14 -10.45
C ASN A 10 -1.71 -5.86 -8.94
N ARG A 11 -0.51 -5.66 -8.41
CA ARG A 11 -0.28 -5.33 -7.00
C ARG A 11 0.61 -4.11 -6.87
N ILE A 12 0.31 -3.30 -5.87
CA ILE A 12 1.18 -2.22 -5.44
C ILE A 12 2.44 -2.82 -4.84
N GLN A 13 3.59 -2.21 -5.07
CA GLN A 13 4.83 -2.63 -4.42
C GLN A 13 5.21 -1.62 -3.35
N LEU A 14 5.42 -2.08 -2.12
CA LEU A 14 5.97 -1.30 -1.02
C LEU A 14 7.41 -1.76 -0.75
N ILE A 15 8.39 -0.93 -1.09
CA ILE A 15 9.81 -1.26 -0.95
C ILE A 15 10.44 -0.42 0.14
N GLN A 16 11.07 -1.07 1.12
CA GLN A 16 11.94 -0.40 2.07
C GLN A 16 13.38 -0.41 1.58
N PHE A 17 13.95 0.76 1.34
CA PHE A 17 15.39 0.96 1.18
C PHE A 17 15.99 1.26 2.54
N PHE A 18 16.94 0.46 2.98
CA PHE A 18 17.60 0.63 4.28
C PHE A 18 19.11 0.42 4.16
N ASN A 19 19.83 0.69 5.24
CA ASN A 19 21.24 0.37 5.37
C ASN A 19 21.46 -0.38 6.69
N THR A 20 22.08 -1.56 6.63
CA THR A 20 22.29 -2.42 7.82
C THR A 20 23.04 -1.72 8.97
N TYR A 21 23.92 -0.77 8.67
CA TYR A 21 24.69 -0.01 9.67
C TYR A 21 23.97 1.24 10.19
N CYS A 22 22.77 1.55 9.68
CA CYS A 22 22.03 2.73 10.07
C CYS A 22 21.21 2.49 11.35
N GLY A 23 21.50 3.25 12.42
CA GLY A 23 20.77 3.17 13.69
C GLY A 23 19.27 3.44 13.56
N HIS A 24 18.85 4.40 12.72
CA HIS A 24 17.43 4.66 12.46
C HIS A 24 16.74 3.47 11.77
N CYS A 25 17.45 2.78 10.86
CA CYS A 25 16.91 1.58 10.20
C CYS A 25 16.70 0.45 11.21
N GLN A 26 17.68 0.24 12.09
CA GLN A 26 17.61 -0.77 13.14
C GLN A 26 16.45 -0.48 14.11
N ALA A 27 16.26 0.79 14.49
CA ALA A 27 15.14 1.22 15.34
C ALA A 27 13.77 1.08 14.65
N PHE A 28 13.69 1.33 13.34
CA PHE A 28 12.44 1.24 12.57
C PHE A 28 12.04 -0.22 12.25
N ALA A 29 13.00 -1.12 12.12
CA ALA A 29 12.77 -2.50 11.65
C ALA A 29 11.69 -3.28 12.43
N PRO A 30 11.63 -3.25 13.79
CA PRO A 30 10.57 -3.95 14.53
C PRO A 30 9.17 -3.43 14.20
N LEU A 31 9.02 -2.11 14.10
CA LEU A 31 7.77 -1.46 13.78
C LEU A 31 7.32 -1.79 12.35
N PHE A 32 8.25 -1.75 11.39
CA PHE A 32 7.94 -2.11 10.00
C PHE A 32 7.53 -3.59 9.88
N LYS A 33 8.25 -4.51 10.53
CA LYS A 33 7.87 -5.93 10.59
C LYS A 33 6.47 -6.13 11.18
N GLN A 34 6.13 -5.40 12.24
CA GLN A 34 4.79 -5.46 12.82
C GLN A 34 3.74 -5.00 11.82
N PHE A 35 3.94 -3.86 11.16
CA PHE A 35 3.06 -3.34 10.12
C PHE A 35 2.87 -4.33 8.96
N LEU A 36 3.95 -4.93 8.47
CA LEU A 36 3.90 -5.96 7.43
C LEU A 36 3.04 -7.16 7.86
N ARG A 37 3.22 -7.64 9.10
CA ARG A 37 2.48 -8.80 9.64
C ARG A 37 1.01 -8.49 9.87
N THR A 38 0.68 -7.33 10.45
CA THR A 38 -0.70 -7.01 10.84
C THR A 38 -1.54 -6.47 9.70
N THR A 39 -0.92 -5.82 8.72
CA THR A 39 -1.61 -5.11 7.63
C THR A 39 -1.29 -5.74 6.29
N ILE A 40 -0.05 -5.65 5.81
CA ILE A 40 0.30 -6.03 4.43
C ILE A 40 0.04 -7.50 4.14
N HIS A 41 0.35 -8.40 5.08
CA HIS A 41 0.07 -9.84 4.92
C HIS A 41 -1.42 -10.13 4.64
N ARG A 42 -2.33 -9.39 5.29
CA ARG A 42 -3.78 -9.52 5.07
C ARG A 42 -4.23 -8.96 3.73
N TRP A 43 -3.38 -8.14 3.10
CA TRP A 43 -3.62 -7.45 1.84
C TRP A 43 -2.70 -7.99 0.73
N SER A 44 -2.22 -9.23 0.88
CA SER A 44 -1.29 -9.84 -0.07
C SER A 44 -1.84 -9.90 -1.50
N ASN A 45 -3.15 -9.93 -1.70
CA ASN A 45 -3.77 -9.86 -3.04
C ASN A 45 -3.74 -8.44 -3.67
N VAL A 46 -3.37 -7.41 -2.92
CA VAL A 46 -3.38 -5.99 -3.32
C VAL A 46 -1.97 -5.39 -3.27
N VAL A 47 -1.15 -5.83 -2.33
CA VAL A 47 0.16 -5.22 -2.03
C VAL A 47 1.22 -6.30 -1.85
N ASP A 48 2.30 -6.18 -2.63
CA ASP A 48 3.55 -6.88 -2.41
C ASP A 48 4.53 -5.97 -1.66
N PHE A 49 5.50 -6.56 -0.95
CA PHE A 49 6.53 -5.79 -0.28
C PHE A 49 7.93 -6.39 -0.48
N ALA A 50 8.94 -5.54 -0.35
CA ALA A 50 10.34 -5.95 -0.32
C ALA A 50 11.16 -5.04 0.59
N VAL A 51 12.33 -5.53 0.97
CA VAL A 51 13.37 -4.74 1.64
C VAL A 51 14.66 -4.86 0.85
N LEU A 52 15.40 -3.76 0.73
CA LEU A 52 16.62 -3.68 -0.05
C LEU A 52 17.70 -2.98 0.78
N ASP A 53 18.76 -3.72 1.10
CA ASP A 53 19.89 -3.24 1.89
C ASP A 53 20.91 -2.55 0.98
N CYS A 54 20.98 -1.23 1.06
CA CYS A 54 21.91 -0.40 0.32
C CYS A 54 23.33 -0.42 0.90
N ALA A 55 23.58 -1.10 2.02
CA ALA A 55 24.93 -1.38 2.51
C ALA A 55 25.60 -2.53 1.75
N ASN A 56 24.82 -3.36 1.02
CA ASN A 56 25.36 -4.43 0.20
C ASN A 56 25.80 -3.89 -1.15
N ASP A 57 27.07 -4.15 -1.53
CA ASP A 57 27.64 -3.67 -2.79
C ASP A 57 26.81 -4.07 -4.02
N LEU A 58 26.18 -5.25 -4.01
CA LEU A 58 25.30 -5.72 -5.10
C LEU A 58 24.05 -4.86 -5.31
N ASN A 59 23.65 -4.11 -4.28
CA ASN A 59 22.45 -3.27 -4.29
C ASN A 59 22.77 -1.78 -4.54
N THR A 60 24.05 -1.40 -4.53
CA THR A 60 24.46 0.02 -4.58
C THR A 60 23.93 0.73 -5.82
N ASP A 61 24.04 0.11 -6.99
CA ASP A 61 23.55 0.71 -8.24
C ASP A 61 22.03 0.85 -8.25
N ALA A 62 21.29 -0.10 -7.66
CA ALA A 62 19.84 0.01 -7.53
C ALA A 62 19.45 1.17 -6.60
N CYS A 63 20.11 1.31 -5.45
CA CYS A 63 19.83 2.42 -4.51
C CYS A 63 20.16 3.79 -5.12
N ARG A 64 21.24 3.88 -5.92
CA ARG A 64 21.56 5.09 -6.69
C ARG A 64 20.53 5.38 -7.77
N HIS A 65 20.11 4.37 -8.52
CA HIS A 65 19.09 4.51 -9.56
C HIS A 65 17.77 5.06 -9.02
N TYR A 66 17.32 4.56 -7.87
CA TYR A 66 16.11 5.07 -7.18
C TYR A 66 16.35 6.37 -6.38
N ASN A 67 17.52 7.00 -6.52
CA ASN A 67 17.90 8.24 -5.86
C ASN A 67 17.66 8.21 -4.33
N ILE A 68 18.07 7.11 -3.68
CA ILE A 68 17.93 6.97 -2.24
C ILE A 68 19.03 7.75 -1.53
N GLN A 69 18.65 8.81 -0.82
CA GLN A 69 19.58 9.74 -0.16
C GLN A 69 19.63 9.57 1.36
N LEU A 70 18.58 8.99 1.96
CA LEU A 70 18.42 8.83 3.40
C LEU A 70 17.88 7.45 3.70
N TYR A 71 18.09 6.99 4.94
CA TYR A 71 17.62 5.68 5.37
C TYR A 71 16.92 5.76 6.74
N PRO A 72 15.83 4.98 6.96
CA PRO A 72 15.12 4.21 5.93
C PRO A 72 14.28 5.11 5.00
N THR A 73 14.09 4.68 3.75
CA THR A 73 13.13 5.27 2.81
C THR A 73 12.13 4.19 2.38
N LEU A 74 10.84 4.52 2.41
CA LEU A 74 9.80 3.67 1.83
C LEU A 74 9.40 4.25 0.47
N ARG A 75 9.42 3.42 -0.57
CA ARG A 75 8.89 3.74 -1.90
C ARG A 75 7.66 2.92 -2.19
N THR A 76 6.66 3.54 -2.78
CA THR A 76 5.49 2.86 -3.32
C THR A 76 5.47 2.91 -4.84
N PHE A 77 5.14 1.79 -5.45
CA PHE A 77 4.96 1.68 -6.89
C PHE A 77 3.52 1.28 -7.14
N TRP A 78 2.83 2.06 -7.98
CA TRP A 78 1.50 1.69 -8.41
C TRP A 78 1.54 0.46 -9.32
N LEU A 79 0.37 0.00 -9.73
CA LEU A 79 0.16 -1.14 -10.60
C LEU A 79 0.99 -1.05 -11.87
N ARG A 80 1.48 -2.21 -12.32
CA ARG A 80 2.25 -2.42 -13.55
C ARG A 80 3.43 -1.44 -13.67
N PRO A 81 4.29 -1.34 -12.65
CA PRO A 81 5.45 -0.45 -12.75
C PRO A 81 6.38 -0.94 -13.85
N THR A 82 6.99 0.01 -14.54
CA THR A 82 7.99 -0.17 -15.57
C THR A 82 9.39 0.02 -15.00
N LEU A 83 10.43 -0.36 -15.75
CA LEU A 83 11.82 -0.20 -15.30
C LEU A 83 12.24 1.26 -15.12
N THR A 84 11.51 2.20 -15.72
CA THR A 84 11.74 3.63 -15.61
C THR A 84 10.97 4.28 -14.46
N ASP A 85 10.03 3.57 -13.84
CA ASP A 85 9.31 4.09 -12.68
C ASP A 85 10.23 4.13 -11.46
N LEU A 86 10.34 5.31 -10.85
CA LEU A 86 11.15 5.53 -9.63
C LEU A 86 10.34 5.34 -8.35
N GLY A 87 9.02 5.25 -8.47
CA GLY A 87 8.09 5.14 -7.34
C GLY A 87 7.93 6.45 -6.58
N ASP A 88 6.87 6.52 -5.78
CA ASP A 88 6.57 7.67 -4.94
C ASP A 88 7.16 7.47 -3.54
N ASP A 89 7.65 8.55 -2.93
CA ASP A 89 8.08 8.52 -1.53
C ASP A 89 6.85 8.33 -0.62
N PHE A 90 6.90 7.28 0.20
CA PHE A 90 5.89 7.06 1.23
C PHE A 90 6.31 7.80 2.51
N PRO A 91 5.51 8.76 2.99
CA PRO A 91 5.92 9.64 4.08
C PRO A 91 6.09 8.87 5.40
N LEU A 92 7.25 9.04 6.02
CA LEU A 92 7.64 8.46 7.31
C LEU A 92 7.59 9.48 8.46
N ASN A 93 6.91 10.61 8.29
CA ASN A 93 7.09 11.80 9.11
C ASN A 93 6.57 11.63 10.56
N HIS A 94 5.82 10.56 10.82
CA HIS A 94 5.09 10.33 12.08
C HIS A 94 5.06 8.86 12.52
N TRP A 95 6.03 8.02 12.14
CA TRP A 95 6.03 6.62 12.60
C TRP A 95 6.28 6.55 14.10
N THR A 96 5.21 6.37 14.87
CA THR A 96 5.27 6.04 16.29
C THR A 96 4.74 4.63 16.55
N SER A 97 3.89 4.11 15.65
CA SER A 97 3.37 2.74 15.71
C SER A 97 3.09 2.12 14.34
N ALA A 98 2.88 0.79 14.32
CA ALA A 98 2.36 0.08 13.15
C ALA A 98 0.95 0.52 12.75
N SER A 99 0.16 1.05 13.69
CA SER A 99 -1.19 1.58 13.42
C SER A 99 -1.11 2.88 12.61
N ASP A 100 -0.13 3.74 12.87
CA ASP A 100 0.05 4.99 12.13
C ASP A 100 0.56 4.73 10.71
N LEU A 101 1.44 3.74 10.54
CA LEU A 101 1.82 3.25 9.22
C LEU A 101 0.61 2.69 8.46
N ARG A 102 -0.24 1.89 9.12
CA ARG A 102 -1.49 1.40 8.53
C ARG A 102 -2.37 2.56 8.09
N HIS A 103 -2.62 3.53 8.97
CA HIS A 103 -3.47 4.67 8.65
C HIS A 103 -2.93 5.47 7.46
N SER A 104 -1.63 5.79 7.47
CA SER A 104 -0.96 6.54 6.40
C SER A 104 -0.99 5.77 5.07
N PHE A 105 -0.81 4.45 5.11
CA PHE A 105 -0.86 3.60 3.93
C PHE A 105 -2.27 3.51 3.35
N ILE A 106 -3.30 3.32 4.18
CA ILE A 106 -4.70 3.32 3.73
C ILE A 106 -5.07 4.66 3.10
N LYS A 107 -4.62 5.76 3.71
CA LYS A 107 -4.87 7.10 3.19
C LYS A 107 -4.26 7.26 1.79
N TRP A 108 -2.96 7.00 1.67
CA TRP A 108 -2.25 7.06 0.39
C TRP A 108 -2.90 6.14 -0.66
N LEU A 109 -3.23 4.90 -0.29
CA LEU A 109 -3.88 3.93 -1.17
C LEU A 109 -5.22 4.46 -1.70
N SER A 110 -6.04 5.02 -0.82
CA SER A 110 -7.35 5.56 -1.19
C SER A 110 -7.22 6.73 -2.16
N GLU A 111 -6.26 7.63 -1.92
CA GLU A 111 -5.98 8.78 -2.79
C GLU A 111 -5.48 8.33 -4.17
N GLN A 112 -4.58 7.34 -4.23
CA GLN A 112 -4.12 6.79 -5.50
C GLN A 112 -5.24 6.04 -6.23
N TYR A 113 -6.07 5.29 -5.51
CA TYR A 113 -7.22 4.57 -6.07
C TYR A 113 -8.19 5.56 -6.74
N GLU A 114 -8.49 6.67 -6.09
CA GLU A 114 -9.37 7.72 -6.66
C GLU A 114 -8.78 8.32 -7.93
N ARG A 115 -7.47 8.62 -7.91
CA ARG A 115 -6.76 9.27 -9.03
C ARG A 115 -6.55 8.35 -10.24
N LYS A 116 -6.34 7.06 -10.02
CA LYS A 116 -5.95 6.07 -11.04
C LYS A 116 -6.99 4.99 -11.25
N SER A 117 -8.26 5.30 -11.01
CA SER A 117 -9.38 4.33 -11.04
C SER A 117 -9.47 3.51 -12.35
N ASN A 118 -9.07 4.08 -13.49
CA ASN A 118 -9.08 3.40 -14.79
C ASN A 118 -8.03 2.29 -14.94
N GLU A 119 -6.99 2.25 -14.09
CA GLU A 119 -5.90 1.26 -14.17
C GLU A 119 -6.17 0.02 -13.29
N ILE A 120 -7.24 0.05 -12.51
CA ILE A 120 -7.51 -0.89 -11.40
C ILE A 120 -8.07 -2.22 -11.95
N PRO A 121 -7.50 -3.37 -11.54
CA PRO A 121 -8.00 -4.67 -11.96
C PRO A 121 -9.42 -4.92 -11.45
N LYS A 122 -10.26 -5.59 -12.24
CA LYS A 122 -11.67 -5.86 -11.90
C LYS A 122 -11.87 -6.59 -10.56
N HIS A 123 -10.89 -7.37 -10.12
CA HIS A 123 -10.95 -8.18 -8.90
C HIS A 123 -10.42 -7.46 -7.65
N TRP A 124 -10.01 -6.19 -7.79
CA TRP A 124 -9.56 -5.39 -6.66
C TRP A 124 -10.73 -5.02 -5.74
N PRO A 125 -10.49 -4.96 -4.42
CA PRO A 125 -11.45 -4.38 -3.51
C PRO A 125 -11.61 -2.88 -3.78
N ASN A 126 -12.82 -2.36 -3.55
CA ASN A 126 -13.10 -0.94 -3.66
C ASN A 126 -12.70 -0.22 -2.36
N PHE A 127 -11.77 0.73 -2.46
CA PHE A 127 -11.31 1.53 -1.32
C PHE A 127 -12.02 2.88 -1.18
N LEU A 128 -12.95 3.21 -2.08
CA LEU A 128 -13.72 4.45 -2.02
C LEU A 128 -15.02 4.26 -1.22
N PRO A 129 -15.46 5.29 -0.47
CA PRO A 129 -16.76 5.25 0.20
C PRO A 129 -17.89 5.06 -0.80
N ILE A 130 -18.84 4.19 -0.47
CA ILE A 130 -20.08 4.06 -1.23
C ILE A 130 -20.94 5.30 -0.93
N LYS A 131 -21.00 6.23 -1.89
CA LYS A 131 -21.89 7.38 -1.83
C LYS A 131 -23.27 6.98 -2.36
N VAL A 132 -24.30 7.12 -1.53
CA VAL A 132 -25.69 6.81 -1.85
C VAL A 132 -26.61 7.85 -1.23
N GLU A 133 -27.73 8.13 -1.89
CA GLU A 133 -28.74 9.08 -1.41
C GLU A 133 -29.86 8.39 -0.61
N ASN A 134 -30.12 7.11 -0.89
CA ASN A 134 -31.17 6.31 -0.25
C ASN A 134 -30.80 4.82 -0.20
N LYS A 135 -31.66 4.03 0.46
CA LYS A 135 -31.44 2.60 0.68
C LYS A 135 -31.57 1.80 -0.62
N GLU A 136 -32.44 2.22 -1.54
CA GLU A 136 -32.66 1.55 -2.82
C GLU A 136 -31.38 1.57 -3.67
N GLN A 137 -30.74 2.73 -3.77
CA GLN A 137 -29.47 2.89 -4.48
C GLN A 137 -28.33 2.08 -3.81
N LEU A 138 -28.36 1.95 -2.49
CA LEU A 138 -27.40 1.11 -1.77
C LEU A 138 -27.58 -0.37 -2.12
N PHE A 139 -28.82 -0.87 -2.11
CA PHE A 139 -29.11 -2.26 -2.46
C PHE A 139 -28.79 -2.58 -3.91
N GLU A 140 -29.04 -1.65 -4.83
CA GLU A 140 -28.65 -1.78 -6.24
C GLU A 140 -27.13 -1.88 -6.39
N LYS A 141 -26.36 -0.99 -5.73
CA LYS A 141 -24.89 -1.02 -5.78
C LYS A 141 -24.27 -2.28 -5.15
N LEU A 142 -24.96 -2.89 -4.20
CA LEU A 142 -24.51 -4.12 -3.54
C LEU A 142 -24.92 -5.39 -4.30
N ASP A 143 -25.75 -5.26 -5.34
CA ASP A 143 -26.26 -6.37 -6.17
C ASP A 143 -26.87 -7.53 -5.36
N ILE A 144 -27.52 -7.23 -4.23
CA ILE A 144 -27.98 -8.25 -3.25
C ILE A 144 -29.02 -9.21 -3.86
N ASN A 145 -29.70 -8.80 -4.93
CA ASN A 145 -30.71 -9.63 -5.58
C ASN A 145 -30.09 -10.78 -6.39
N ASN A 146 -28.84 -10.62 -6.86
CA ASN A 146 -28.13 -11.64 -7.64
C ASN A 146 -26.99 -12.28 -6.84
N ASP A 147 -26.40 -11.54 -5.90
CA ASP A 147 -25.30 -11.98 -5.04
C ASP A 147 -25.76 -12.17 -3.59
N HIS A 148 -25.85 -13.42 -3.16
CA HIS A 148 -26.35 -13.80 -1.84
C HIS A 148 -25.23 -13.87 -0.77
N ARG A 149 -24.02 -13.38 -1.08
CA ARG A 149 -22.93 -13.36 -0.10
C ARG A 149 -23.25 -12.38 1.05
N PRO A 150 -22.87 -12.71 2.30
CA PRO A 150 -23.05 -11.77 3.41
C PRO A 150 -22.32 -10.45 3.14
N VAL A 151 -23.04 -9.34 3.31
CA VAL A 151 -22.48 -7.99 3.17
C VAL A 151 -22.32 -7.36 4.55
N LEU A 152 -21.12 -6.91 4.87
CA LEU A 152 -20.85 -6.06 6.04
C LEU A 152 -20.81 -4.60 5.59
N ILE A 153 -21.73 -3.78 6.11
CA ILE A 153 -21.76 -2.34 5.86
C ILE A 153 -21.16 -1.63 7.07
N ILE A 154 -20.09 -0.86 6.84
CA ILE A 154 -19.44 -0.05 7.86
C ILE A 154 -19.83 1.41 7.62
N VAL A 155 -20.54 2.00 8.58
CA VAL A 155 -20.89 3.42 8.57
C VAL A 155 -19.92 4.17 9.46
N GLU A 156 -19.19 5.11 8.89
CA GLU A 156 -18.15 5.87 9.58
C GLU A 156 -18.21 7.36 9.26
N LYS A 157 -17.55 8.18 10.10
CA LYS A 157 -17.48 9.64 9.89
C LYS A 157 -16.65 9.96 8.64
N THR A 158 -16.94 11.10 8.00
CA THR A 158 -16.11 11.63 6.91
C THR A 158 -14.64 11.72 7.32
N GLY A 159 -13.75 11.16 6.49
CA GLY A 159 -12.31 11.11 6.76
C GLY A 159 -11.85 9.94 7.63
N SER A 160 -12.76 9.14 8.20
CA SER A 160 -12.41 7.87 8.82
C SER A 160 -11.94 6.87 7.75
N LEU A 161 -11.01 6.00 8.15
CA LEU A 161 -10.41 4.95 7.32
C LEU A 161 -10.62 3.56 7.94
N PHE A 162 -11.59 3.42 8.85
CA PHE A 162 -11.82 2.20 9.60
C PHE A 162 -12.43 1.10 8.72
N GLY A 163 -13.35 1.47 7.82
CA GLY A 163 -13.99 0.55 6.89
C GLY A 163 -13.10 0.07 5.73
N ARG A 164 -11.86 0.57 5.65
CA ARG A 164 -10.88 0.28 4.60
C ARG A 164 -9.80 -0.67 5.12
#